data_AF-A0AAX4HR03-F1
#
_entry.id   AF-A0AAX4HR03-F1
#
_cell.length_a   1.000
_cell.length_b   1.000
_cell.length_c   1.000
_cell.angle_alpha   90.00
_cell.angle_beta   90.00
_cell.angle_gamma   90.00
#
_symmetry.space_group_name_H-M   'P 1'
#
loop_
_entity.id
_entity.type
_entity.pdbx_description
1 polymer ?
#
loop_
_entity_poly.entity_id
_entity_poly.type
_entity_poly.pdbx_seq_one_letter_code
_entity_poly.pdbx_strand_id
1 'polypeptide(L)'
;MKEFEYRRTVFYQMHGHESFEDEHKNFDYGIHESSVVKDAVTYLLDGSSYLKFPGAARAVAIAVADFIAREFNEDFFSVLNNPELMHGNDPFFKTYQEDKSTYDEILKLVPREKIVWESPRMAITHRLIRQEYMLDPEGLQTLPRNTWIP
;
A
#
# COMPACT_ATOMS: atom_id res chain seq x y z
N MET A 1 -2.05 -20.79 1.63
CA MET A 1 -2.45 -19.42 1.25
C MET A 1 -3.23 -18.86 2.42
N LYS A 2 -2.78 -17.73 2.96
CA LYS A 2 -3.44 -17.02 4.07
C LYS A 2 -4.71 -16.33 3.57
N GLU A 3 -5.60 -15.95 4.48
CA GLU A 3 -6.91 -15.40 4.11
C GLU A 3 -6.79 -14.14 3.23
N PHE A 4 -5.92 -13.19 3.61
CA PHE A 4 -5.73 -11.95 2.86
C PHE A 4 -5.21 -12.22 1.43
N GLU A 5 -4.38 -13.24 1.24
CA GLU A 5 -3.86 -13.64 -0.08
C GLU A 5 -5.01 -14.14 -0.95
N TYR A 6 -5.91 -14.96 -0.40
CA TYR A 6 -7.10 -15.44 -1.11
C TYR A 6 -8.03 -14.29 -1.51
N ARG A 7 -8.33 -13.37 -0.57
CA ARG A 7 -9.20 -12.22 -0.84
C ARG A 7 -8.64 -11.34 -1.96
N ARG A 8 -7.34 -11.05 -1.92
CA ARG A 8 -6.67 -10.29 -2.98
C ARG A 8 -6.68 -11.03 -4.32
N THR A 9 -6.45 -12.35 -4.35
CA THR A 9 -6.55 -13.14 -5.58
C THR A 9 -7.95 -13.06 -6.19
N VAL A 10 -9.00 -13.20 -5.38
CA VAL A 10 -10.39 -13.07 -5.85
C VAL A 10 -10.64 -11.67 -6.39
N PHE A 11 -10.18 -10.62 -5.70
CA PHE A 11 -10.30 -9.25 -6.17
C PHE A 11 -9.72 -9.07 -7.59
N TYR A 12 -8.46 -9.46 -7.80
CA TYR A 12 -7.81 -9.32 -9.12
C TYR A 12 -8.46 -10.21 -10.21
N GLN A 13 -9.01 -11.37 -9.85
CA GLN A 13 -9.78 -12.19 -10.79
C GLN A 13 -11.10 -11.55 -11.22
N MET A 14 -11.75 -10.80 -10.33
CA MET A 14 -13.01 -10.12 -10.61
C MET A 14 -12.83 -8.81 -11.38
N HIS A 15 -11.77 -8.06 -11.08
CA HIS A 15 -11.61 -6.67 -11.51
C HIS A 15 -10.45 -6.45 -12.49
N GLY A 16 -9.59 -7.46 -12.70
CA GLY A 16 -8.36 -7.31 -13.48
C GLY A 16 -7.32 -6.43 -12.78
N HIS A 17 -6.15 -6.30 -13.40
CA HIS A 17 -5.01 -5.55 -12.85
C HIS A 17 -5.07 -4.04 -13.15
N GLU A 18 -5.93 -3.61 -14.08
CA GLU A 18 -5.93 -2.24 -14.62
C GLU A 18 -6.76 -1.24 -13.79
N SER A 19 -7.58 -1.72 -12.84
CA SER A 19 -8.58 -0.89 -12.14
C SER A 19 -7.99 0.18 -11.21
N PHE A 20 -6.72 0.07 -10.82
CA PHE A 20 -6.05 1.01 -9.91
C PHE A 20 -5.31 2.15 -10.59
N GLU A 21 -5.01 2.03 -11.88
CA GLU A 21 -4.14 3.00 -12.58
C GLU A 21 -4.78 4.38 -12.71
N ASP A 22 -6.11 4.45 -12.81
CA ASP A 22 -6.82 5.72 -13.05
C ASP A 22 -6.71 6.72 -11.90
N GLU A 23 -6.59 6.27 -10.65
CA GLU A 23 -6.49 7.18 -9.50
C GLU A 23 -5.09 7.77 -9.31
N HIS A 24 -4.06 7.13 -9.89
CA HIS A 24 -2.68 7.63 -9.87
C HIS A 24 -2.38 8.60 -11.02
N LYS A 25 -3.17 8.62 -12.10
CA LYS A 25 -3.01 9.54 -13.25
C LYS A 25 -3.10 11.03 -12.88
N ASN A 26 -3.62 11.34 -11.70
CA ASN A 26 -3.71 12.71 -11.18
C ASN A 26 -2.49 13.18 -10.37
N PHE A 27 -1.46 12.34 -10.23
CA PHE A 27 -0.28 12.64 -9.43
C PHE A 27 0.98 12.57 -10.26
N ASP A 28 1.78 13.62 -10.20
CA ASP A 28 3.14 13.59 -10.74
C ASP A 28 3.99 12.59 -9.93
N TYR A 29 4.93 11.92 -10.61
CA TYR A 29 5.90 11.04 -9.96
C TYR A 29 7.34 11.36 -10.39
N GLY A 30 8.29 10.98 -9.55
CA GLY A 30 9.71 11.11 -9.78
C GLY A 30 10.53 10.06 -9.05
N ILE A 31 11.74 9.80 -9.55
CA ILE A 31 12.71 8.90 -8.93
C ILE A 31 13.73 9.74 -8.16
N HIS A 32 13.82 9.50 -6.85
CA HIS A 32 14.67 10.21 -5.87
C HIS A 32 15.33 9.20 -4.93
N GLU A 33 16.36 8.51 -5.41
CA GLU A 33 17.05 7.47 -4.63
C GLU A 33 17.79 8.01 -3.40
N SER A 34 18.10 9.31 -3.35
CA SER A 34 18.81 9.92 -2.22
C SER A 34 17.92 10.36 -1.05
N SER A 35 16.59 10.29 -1.19
CA SER A 35 15.63 10.77 -0.18
C SER A 35 14.58 9.74 0.25
N VAL A 36 14.84 8.45 0.02
CA VAL A 36 13.90 7.33 0.27
C VAL A 36 13.21 7.41 1.63
N VAL A 37 13.99 7.53 2.72
CA VAL A 37 13.45 7.58 4.09
C VAL A 37 12.58 8.81 4.29
N LYS A 38 13.09 10.00 3.92
CA LYS A 38 12.37 11.26 4.06
C LYS A 38 11.03 11.23 3.31
N ASP A 39 11.05 10.73 2.09
CA ASP A 39 9.88 10.70 1.22
C ASP A 39 8.85 9.68 1.71
N ALA A 40 9.30 8.51 2.22
CA ALA A 40 8.41 7.54 2.85
C ALA A 40 7.76 8.08 4.13
N VAL A 41 8.53 8.74 4.99
CA VAL A 41 8.02 9.39 6.21
C VAL A 41 6.99 10.48 5.86
N THR A 42 7.30 11.33 4.88
CA THR A 42 6.38 12.36 4.40
C THR A 42 5.08 11.74 3.88
N TYR A 43 5.18 10.63 3.15
CA TYR A 43 4.01 9.91 2.64
C TYR A 43 3.11 9.41 3.78
N LEU A 44 3.69 8.79 4.81
CA LEU A 44 2.95 8.19 5.94
C LEU A 44 2.33 9.21 6.91
N LEU A 45 2.88 10.42 6.98
CA LEU A 45 2.43 11.46 7.92
C LEU A 45 1.54 12.52 7.26
N ASP A 46 2.01 13.11 6.15
CA ASP A 46 1.42 14.31 5.58
C ASP A 46 0.60 14.02 4.32
N GLY A 47 0.96 12.93 3.62
CA GLY A 47 0.38 12.58 2.33
C GLY A 47 0.74 13.60 1.25
N SER A 48 1.75 13.31 0.42
CA SER A 48 2.16 14.21 -0.66
C SER A 48 1.32 14.05 -1.92
N SER A 49 1.11 15.16 -2.65
CA SER A 49 0.57 15.15 -4.02
C SER A 49 1.61 14.75 -5.08
N TYR A 50 2.84 14.40 -4.69
CA TYR A 50 3.90 13.99 -5.59
C TYR A 50 4.50 12.64 -5.15
N LEU A 51 4.51 11.66 -6.04
CA LEU A 51 5.01 10.32 -5.77
C LEU A 51 6.51 10.24 -5.98
N LYS A 52 7.27 10.07 -4.89
CA LYS A 52 8.73 9.93 -4.95
C LYS A 52 9.14 8.50 -4.73
N PHE A 53 9.48 7.81 -5.81
CA PHE A 53 10.06 6.48 -5.75
C PHE A 53 11.56 6.60 -5.48
N PRO A 54 12.18 5.69 -4.73
CA PRO A 54 11.61 4.46 -4.19
C PRO A 54 10.86 4.64 -2.84
N GLY A 55 10.85 5.83 -2.24
CA GLY A 55 10.26 6.10 -0.92
C GLY A 55 8.77 5.79 -0.81
N ALA A 56 7.97 6.18 -1.82
CA ALA A 56 6.54 5.88 -1.89
C ALA A 56 6.27 4.37 -1.84
N ALA A 57 7.07 3.56 -2.53
CA ALA A 57 6.95 2.10 -2.48
C ALA A 57 7.17 1.53 -1.06
N ARG A 58 8.12 2.08 -0.28
CA ARG A 58 8.36 1.66 1.12
C ARG A 58 7.17 2.04 2.00
N ALA A 59 6.66 3.25 1.84
CA ALA A 59 5.51 3.73 2.60
C ALA A 59 4.27 2.88 2.34
N VAL A 60 3.97 2.59 1.06
CA VAL A 60 2.83 1.73 0.69
C VAL A 60 3.03 0.31 1.21
N ALA A 61 4.23 -0.28 1.09
CA ALA A 61 4.51 -1.60 1.64
C ALA A 61 4.29 -1.66 3.17
N ILE A 62 4.75 -0.66 3.92
CA ILE A 62 4.48 -0.53 5.36
C ILE A 62 2.99 -0.43 5.64
N ALA A 63 2.25 0.40 4.89
CA ALA A 63 0.82 0.59 5.06
C ALA A 63 0.03 -0.71 4.80
N VAL A 64 0.32 -1.39 3.69
CA VAL A 64 -0.30 -2.69 3.36
C VAL A 64 0.00 -3.72 4.44
N ALA A 65 1.26 -3.83 4.87
CA ALA A 65 1.64 -4.79 5.91
C ALA A 65 1.01 -4.48 7.27
N ASP A 66 0.89 -3.20 7.66
CA ASP A 66 0.21 -2.80 8.90
C ASP A 66 -1.29 -3.10 8.85
N PHE A 67 -1.94 -2.81 7.72
CA PHE A 67 -3.36 -3.15 7.52
C PHE A 67 -3.59 -4.66 7.65
N ILE A 68 -2.83 -5.48 6.91
CA ILE A 68 -2.98 -6.94 6.95
C ILE A 68 -2.72 -7.48 8.35
N ALA A 69 -1.66 -6.99 9.02
CA ALA A 69 -1.32 -7.42 10.37
C ALA A 69 -2.46 -7.18 11.36
N ARG A 70 -3.16 -6.04 11.25
CA ARG A 70 -4.28 -5.69 12.14
C ARG A 70 -5.55 -6.46 11.81
N GLU A 71 -5.95 -6.47 10.54
CA GLU A 71 -7.24 -7.02 10.12
C GLU A 71 -7.26 -8.56 10.09
N PHE A 72 -6.12 -9.18 9.80
CA PHE A 72 -6.02 -10.64 9.68
C PHE A 72 -5.21 -11.27 10.82
N ASN A 73 -4.83 -10.49 11.84
CA ASN A 73 -4.03 -10.93 12.98
C ASN A 73 -2.72 -11.63 12.57
N GLU A 74 -2.03 -11.04 11.59
CA GLU A 74 -0.79 -11.55 11.00
C GLU A 74 0.44 -10.85 11.59
N ASP A 75 1.60 -11.52 11.55
CA ASP A 75 2.86 -10.89 11.93
C ASP A 75 3.31 -9.86 10.89
N PHE A 76 3.49 -8.62 11.31
CA PHE A 76 3.81 -7.48 10.46
C PHE A 76 5.09 -7.69 9.63
N PHE A 77 6.18 -8.14 10.26
CA PHE A 77 7.45 -8.31 9.54
C PHE A 77 7.40 -9.50 8.59
N SER A 78 6.67 -10.55 8.94
CA SER A 78 6.42 -11.69 8.05
C SER A 78 5.64 -11.26 6.80
N VAL A 79 4.63 -10.40 6.96
CA VAL A 79 3.88 -9.85 5.82
C VAL A 79 4.75 -8.90 4.99
N LEU A 80 5.49 -8.00 5.63
CA LEU A 80 6.39 -7.07 4.94
C LEU A 80 7.55 -7.78 4.22
N ASN A 81 7.84 -9.02 4.61
CA ASN A 81 8.82 -9.88 3.94
C ASN A 81 8.22 -10.79 2.86
N ASN A 82 6.93 -10.66 2.54
CA ASN A 82 6.30 -11.41 1.45
C ASN A 82 6.69 -10.78 0.10
N PRO A 83 7.42 -11.50 -0.79
CA PRO A 83 7.79 -10.97 -2.10
C PRO A 83 6.56 -10.66 -2.98
N GLU A 84 5.44 -11.33 -2.73
CA GLU A 84 4.19 -11.11 -3.44
C GLU A 84 3.32 -10.02 -2.80
N LEU A 85 3.81 -9.26 -1.80
CA LEU A 85 3.02 -8.24 -1.10
C LEU A 85 2.42 -7.19 -2.04
N MET A 86 3.15 -6.83 -3.10
CA MET A 86 2.71 -5.86 -4.12
C MET A 86 2.25 -6.53 -5.42
N HIS A 87 2.12 -7.85 -5.47
CA HIS A 87 1.65 -8.62 -6.63
C HIS A 87 2.39 -8.28 -7.96
N GLY A 88 3.68 -7.94 -7.86
CA GLY A 88 4.49 -7.53 -9.02
C GLY A 88 4.15 -6.16 -9.61
N ASN A 89 3.26 -5.38 -8.99
CA ASN A 89 2.78 -4.10 -9.52
C ASN A 89 3.73 -2.91 -9.26
N ASP A 90 4.69 -3.05 -8.33
CA ASP A 90 5.63 -1.98 -7.97
C ASP A 90 7.08 -2.42 -8.22
N PRO A 91 7.77 -1.91 -9.26
CA PRO A 91 9.13 -2.29 -9.60
C PRO A 91 10.17 -1.78 -8.59
N PHE A 92 9.81 -0.84 -7.72
CA PHE A 92 10.68 -0.35 -6.66
C PHE A 92 10.52 -1.15 -5.37
N PHE A 93 9.49 -1.99 -5.25
CA PHE A 93 9.24 -2.77 -4.04
C PHE A 93 10.46 -3.64 -3.69
N LYS A 94 10.79 -3.63 -2.40
CA LYS A 94 11.76 -4.53 -1.78
C LYS A 94 11.15 -5.04 -0.48
N THR A 95 11.33 -6.31 -0.20
CA THR A 95 10.93 -6.92 1.07
C THR A 95 11.72 -6.34 2.24
N TYR A 96 11.22 -6.54 3.45
CA TYR A 96 11.93 -6.13 4.66
C TYR A 96 13.37 -6.65 4.72
N GLN A 97 13.63 -7.90 4.32
CA GLN A 97 14.99 -8.46 4.35
C GLN A 97 15.92 -7.86 3.29
N GLU A 98 15.40 -7.47 2.13
CA GLU A 98 16.19 -6.89 1.04
C GLU A 98 16.60 -5.44 1.31
N ASP A 99 15.84 -4.69 2.11
CA ASP A 99 16.07 -3.26 2.40
C ASP A 99 15.86 -2.91 3.89
N LYS A 100 16.33 -3.82 4.76
CA LYS A 100 16.09 -3.77 6.21
C LYS A 100 16.43 -2.43 6.84
N SER A 101 17.59 -1.88 6.51
CA SER A 101 18.08 -0.61 7.07
C SER A 101 17.13 0.55 6.80
N THR A 102 16.58 0.62 5.58
CA THR A 102 15.66 1.70 5.19
C THR A 102 14.34 1.55 5.92
N TYR A 103 13.80 0.34 6.01
CA TYR A 103 12.57 0.08 6.77
C TYR A 103 12.73 0.36 8.26
N ASP A 104 13.82 -0.08 8.87
CA ASP A 104 14.12 0.17 10.29
C ASP A 104 14.20 1.69 10.57
N GLU A 105 14.81 2.47 9.68
CA GLU A 105 14.88 3.92 9.82
C GLU A 105 13.50 4.59 9.69
N ILE A 106 12.70 4.20 8.69
CA ILE A 106 11.35 4.71 8.52
C ILE A 106 10.48 4.37 9.74
N LEU A 107 10.47 3.11 10.19
CA LEU A 107 9.65 2.64 11.31
C LEU A 107 10.09 3.22 12.65
N LYS A 108 11.36 3.61 12.78
CA LYS A 108 11.85 4.36 13.95
C LYS A 108 11.27 5.78 13.99
N LEU A 109 11.15 6.45 12.84
CA LEU A 109 10.62 7.82 12.73
C LEU A 109 9.09 7.84 12.77
N VAL A 110 8.46 6.88 12.08
CA VAL A 110 7.02 6.70 12.00
C VAL A 110 6.69 5.25 12.38
N PRO A 111 6.58 4.97 13.69
CA PRO A 111 6.00 3.73 14.17
C PRO A 111 4.59 3.52 13.61
N ARG A 112 4.15 2.27 13.50
CA ARG A 112 2.87 1.89 12.88
C ARG A 112 1.66 2.62 13.47
N GLU A 113 1.68 2.86 14.78
CA GLU A 113 0.65 3.59 15.51
C GLU A 113 0.59 5.10 15.19
N LYS A 114 1.61 5.63 14.50
CA LYS A 114 1.69 7.04 14.09
C LYS A 114 1.39 7.27 12.60
N ILE A 115 1.05 6.21 11.84
CA ILE A 115 0.61 6.37 10.46
C ILE A 115 -0.67 7.20 10.42
N VAL A 116 -0.68 8.27 9.62
CA VAL A 116 -1.82 9.19 9.51
C VAL A 116 -2.67 8.78 8.31
N TRP A 117 -3.57 7.82 8.55
CA TRP A 117 -4.47 7.26 7.54
C TRP A 117 -5.42 8.27 6.91
N GLU A 118 -5.75 9.35 7.62
CA GLU A 118 -6.64 10.42 7.17
C GLU A 118 -5.94 11.50 6.32
N SER A 119 -4.62 11.44 6.16
CA SER A 119 -3.93 12.38 5.27
C SER A 119 -4.40 12.16 3.83
N PRO A 120 -4.47 13.20 2.97
CA PRO A 120 -5.12 13.10 1.66
C PRO A 120 -4.64 11.92 0.81
N ARG A 121 -3.32 11.65 0.84
CA ARG A 121 -2.73 10.54 0.09
C ARG A 121 -2.92 9.20 0.78
N MET A 122 -2.71 9.13 2.10
CA MET A 122 -2.92 7.88 2.84
C MET A 122 -4.38 7.46 2.82
N ALA A 123 -5.34 8.38 2.75
CA ALA A 123 -6.75 8.05 2.62
C ALA A 123 -7.05 7.33 1.30
N ILE A 124 -6.40 7.75 0.20
CA ILE A 124 -6.46 7.04 -1.08
C ILE A 124 -5.83 5.66 -0.94
N THR A 125 -4.59 5.57 -0.42
CA THR A 125 -3.91 4.28 -0.20
C THR A 125 -4.73 3.34 0.68
N HIS A 126 -5.32 3.85 1.76
CA HIS A 126 -6.18 3.08 2.66
C HIS A 126 -7.40 2.56 1.93
N ARG A 127 -8.08 3.41 1.14
CA ARG A 127 -9.20 2.98 0.31
C ARG A 127 -8.78 1.87 -0.64
N LEU A 128 -7.70 2.02 -1.39
CA LEU A 128 -7.22 0.99 -2.33
C LEU A 128 -6.88 -0.33 -1.63
N ILE A 129 -6.21 -0.27 -0.47
CA ILE A 129 -5.94 -1.46 0.36
C ILE A 129 -7.26 -2.12 0.76
N ARG A 130 -8.23 -1.35 1.27
CA ARG A 130 -9.54 -1.91 1.65
C ARG A 130 -10.25 -2.54 0.46
N GLN A 131 -10.16 -1.97 -0.73
CA GLN A 131 -10.74 -2.54 -1.93
C GLN A 131 -10.15 -3.92 -2.26
N GLU A 132 -8.83 -4.07 -2.17
CA GLU A 132 -8.15 -5.34 -2.47
C GLU A 132 -8.44 -6.44 -1.44
N TYR A 133 -8.49 -6.08 -0.15
CA TYR A 133 -8.48 -7.07 0.95
C TYR A 133 -9.83 -7.24 1.66
N MET A 134 -10.75 -6.28 1.55
CA MET A 134 -12.06 -6.33 2.20
C MET A 134 -13.13 -6.63 1.15
N LEU A 135 -13.44 -7.91 0.99
CA LEU A 135 -14.55 -8.39 0.15
C LEU A 135 -15.89 -8.44 0.94
N ASP A 136 -15.96 -7.78 2.10
CA ASP A 136 -17.16 -7.70 2.94
C ASP A 136 -18.08 -6.54 2.51
N PRO A 137 -19.32 -6.41 3.03
CA PRO A 137 -20.23 -5.34 2.64
C PRO A 137 -19.70 -3.92 2.83
N GLU A 138 -18.72 -3.70 3.71
CA GLU A 138 -18.10 -2.39 3.92
C GLU A 138 -17.00 -2.13 2.89
N GLY A 139 -16.14 -3.10 2.62
CA GLY A 139 -15.14 -3.04 1.56
C GLY A 139 -15.78 -2.97 0.17
N LEU A 140 -16.89 -3.67 -0.06
CA LEU A 140 -17.72 -3.55 -1.27
C LEU A 140 -18.28 -2.13 -1.46
N GLN A 141 -18.51 -1.36 -0.40
CA GLN A 141 -18.89 0.06 -0.51
C GLN A 141 -17.71 0.94 -0.92
N THR A 142 -16.49 0.53 -0.60
CA THR A 142 -15.27 1.26 -0.96
C THR A 142 -14.79 0.98 -2.37
N LEU A 143 -15.18 -0.16 -2.98
CA LEU A 143 -14.84 -0.50 -4.36
C LEU A 143 -15.22 0.63 -5.33
N PRO A 144 -14.41 0.89 -6.38
CA PRO A 144 -14.84 1.78 -7.43
C PRO A 144 -16.10 1.15 -8.00
N ARG A 145 -17.24 1.81 -7.83
CA ARG A 145 -18.44 1.44 -8.57
C ARG A 145 -18.12 1.80 -10.01
N ASN A 146 -17.48 0.90 -10.74
CA ASN A 146 -17.19 1.16 -12.13
C ASN A 146 -18.51 1.53 -12.81
N THR A 147 -18.50 2.79 -13.24
CA THR A 147 -19.48 3.44 -14.07
C THR A 147 -19.60 2.63 -15.36
N TRP A 148 -20.72 1.93 -15.46
CA TRP A 148 -21.32 1.35 -16.67
C TRP A 148 -20.70 0.09 -17.27
N ILE A 149 -21.44 -0.92 -17.79
CA ILE A 149 -22.86 -1.39 -17.86
C ILE A 149 -22.84 -2.64 -18.83
N PRO A 150 -23.88 -3.51 -18.94
CA PRO A 150 -23.73 -4.98 -18.96
C PRO A 150 -23.15 -5.58 -20.27
#